data_AF-A0A1Y6FX02-F1
#
_entry.id   AF-A0A1Y6FX02-F1
#
_cell.length_a   1.000
_cell.length_b   1.000
_cell.length_c   1.000
_cell.angle_alpha   90.00
_cell.angle_beta   90.00
_cell.angle_gamma   90.00
#
_symmetry.space_group_name_H-M   'P 1'
#
loop_
_entity.id
_entity.type
_entity.pdbx_description
1 polymer ?
#
loop_
_entity_poly.entity_id
_entity_poly.type
_entity_poly.pdbx_seq_one_letter_code
_entity_poly.pdbx_strand_id
1 'polypeptide(L)' 'MIQNQFTGIVENGEFHIRKKEPHEECNKLRLTKIPLQAAQTPESAIIDLSSYEGKTITVSGKEDGCWIFSANII' A
#
# COMPACT_ATOMS: atom_id res chain seq x y z
N MET A 1 9.29 1.42 16.54
CA MET A 1 8.94 0.56 15.39
C MET A 1 8.90 1.48 14.18
N ILE A 2 9.76 1.27 13.18
CA ILE A 2 9.85 2.17 12.03
C ILE A 2 8.70 1.80 11.09
N GLN A 3 7.71 2.67 10.97
CA GLN A 3 6.67 2.56 9.94
C GLN A 3 7.18 3.31 8.71
N ASN A 4 7.24 2.64 7.56
CA ASN A 4 7.60 3.30 6.33
C ASN A 4 6.39 4.09 5.83
N GLN A 5 6.64 5.30 5.31
CA GLN A 5 5.62 6.14 4.69
C GLN A 5 5.80 6.11 3.19
N PHE A 6 4.70 5.87 2.49
CA PHE A 6 4.66 5.72 1.05
C PHE A 6 3.67 6.76 0.52
N THR A 7 4.12 7.65 -0.34
CA THR A 7 3.24 8.62 -1.01
C THR A 7 3.06 8.19 -2.45
N GLY A 8 1.81 8.14 -2.90
CA GLY A 8 1.45 7.63 -4.21
C GLY A 8 0.10 8.16 -4.66
N ILE A 9 -0.19 7.94 -5.94
CA ILE A 9 -1.49 8.25 -6.53
C ILE A 9 -2.31 6.97 -6.61
N VAL A 10 -3.61 7.07 -6.41
CA VAL A 10 -4.51 5.95 -6.70
C VAL A 10 -5.02 6.08 -8.13
N GLU A 11 -4.76 5.06 -8.95
CA GLU A 11 -5.27 4.98 -10.31
C GLU A 11 -5.85 3.57 -10.53
N ASN A 12 -7.06 3.49 -11.09
CA ASN A 12 -7.72 2.22 -11.40
C ASN A 12 -7.93 1.33 -10.15
N GLY A 13 -8.24 1.95 -9.00
CA GLY A 13 -8.33 1.27 -7.70
C GLY A 13 -7.01 0.75 -7.12
N GLU A 14 -5.86 1.03 -7.76
CA GLU A 14 -4.54 0.55 -7.35
C GLU A 14 -3.67 1.71 -6.81
N PHE A 15 -2.85 1.45 -5.78
CA PHE A 15 -1.91 2.43 -5.25
C PHE A 15 -0.60 2.41 -6.03
N HIS A 16 -0.34 3.50 -6.76
CA HIS A 16 0.87 3.73 -7.53
C HIS A 16 1.83 4.62 -6.73
N ILE A 17 2.87 4.00 -6.19
CA ILE A 17 3.84 4.71 -5.37
C ILE A 17 4.72 5.62 -6.23
N ARG A 18 4.86 6.89 -5.81
CA ARG A 18 5.83 7.82 -6.41
C ARG A 18 7.14 7.78 -5.63
N LYS A 19 7.79 6.63 -5.57
CA LYS A 19 9.15 6.52 -4.99
C LYS A 19 10.17 7.03 -6.01
N LYS A 20 11.23 7.66 -5.50
CA LYS A 20 12.38 8.16 -6.28
C LYS A 20 13.44 7.08 -6.52
N GLU A 21 13.35 5.95 -5.83
CA GLU A 21 14.34 4.87 -5.88
C GLU A 21 13.83 3.68 -6.70
N PRO A 22 14.66 3.17 -7.63
CA PRO A 22 14.32 2.11 -8.57
C PRO A 22 14.38 0.74 -7.88
N HIS A 23 13.45 0.43 -7.00
CA HIS A 23 13.12 -0.97 -6.76
C HIS A 23 12.14 -1.40 -7.85
N GLU A 24 12.74 -1.77 -9.00
CA GLU A 24 12.11 -1.96 -10.32
C GLU A 24 10.99 -3.01 -10.39
N GLU A 25 10.77 -3.80 -9.34
CA GLU A 25 9.84 -4.94 -9.42
C GLU A 25 8.38 -4.59 -9.11
N CYS A 26 8.09 -3.55 -8.31
CA CYS A 26 6.71 -3.23 -7.94
C CYS A 26 6.40 -1.73 -7.86
N ASN A 27 6.10 -1.14 -9.02
CA ASN A 27 5.52 0.20 -9.14
C ASN A 27 4.08 0.31 -8.61
N LYS A 28 3.44 -0.85 -8.36
CA LYS A 28 2.10 -0.97 -7.81
C LYS A 28 2.19 -1.72 -6.49
N LEU A 29 1.70 -1.11 -5.42
CA LEU A 29 1.67 -1.74 -4.10
C LEU A 29 0.23 -2.01 -3.71
N ARG A 30 -0.06 -3.25 -3.32
CA ARG A 30 -1.36 -3.60 -2.75
C ARG A 30 -1.35 -3.28 -1.26
N LEU A 31 -2.39 -2.59 -0.81
CA LEU A 31 -2.52 -2.19 0.58
C LEU A 31 -3.43 -3.16 1.32
N THR A 32 -3.00 -3.64 2.48
CA THR A 32 -3.83 -4.50 3.33
C THR A 32 -3.83 -4.00 4.77
N LYS A 33 -5.00 -4.04 5.42
CA LYS A 33 -5.16 -3.61 6.83
C LYS A 33 -4.60 -4.64 7.81
N ILE A 34 -4.48 -5.89 7.40
CA ILE A 34 -4.02 -6.95 8.30
C ILE A 34 -2.52 -6.86 8.55
N PRO A 35 -2.07 -7.23 9.76
CA PRO A 35 -0.65 -7.42 10.03
C PRO A 35 -0.10 -8.64 9.29
N LEU A 36 1.20 -8.63 8.99
CA LEU A 36 1.92 -9.73 8.34
C LEU A 36 1.75 -11.09 9.06
N GLN A 37 1.53 -11.06 10.37
CA GLN A 37 1.33 -12.27 11.21
C GLN A 37 -0.14 -12.66 11.38
N ALA A 38 -1.06 -12.07 10.61
CA ALA A 38 -2.46 -12.48 10.66
C ALA A 38 -2.64 -13.87 10.03
N ALA A 39 -3.48 -14.71 10.64
CA ALA A 39 -3.89 -16.00 10.08
C ALA A 39 -4.85 -15.86 8.87
N GLN A 40 -4.87 -14.70 8.21
CA GLN A 40 -5.74 -14.36 7.09
C GLN A 40 -4.90 -14.02 5.86
N THR A 41 -5.43 -14.31 4.68
CA THR A 41 -4.75 -13.91 3.43
C THR A 41 -4.81 -12.39 3.27
N PRO A 42 -3.74 -11.74 2.80
CA PRO A 42 -3.70 -10.29 2.59
C PRO A 42 -4.78 -9.81 1.61
N GLU A 43 -5.20 -10.69 0.70
CA GLU A 43 -6.28 -10.47 -0.27
C GLU A 43 -7.67 -10.30 0.38
N SER A 44 -7.91 -10.97 1.52
CA SER A 44 -9.20 -10.90 2.20
C SER A 44 -9.43 -9.56 2.92
N ALA A 45 -8.39 -8.76 3.10
CA ALA A 45 -8.43 -7.48 3.82
C ALA A 45 -7.75 -6.35 3.03
N ILE A 46 -7.81 -6.44 1.70
CA ILE A 46 -7.36 -5.37 0.81
C ILE A 46 -8.11 -4.08 1.15
N ILE A 47 -7.37 -2.98 1.18
CA ILE A 47 -7.97 -1.66 1.31
C ILE A 47 -8.55 -1.29 -0.04
N ASP A 48 -9.87 -1.11 -0.07
CA ASP A 48 -10.51 -0.46 -1.20
C ASP A 48 -10.03 0.99 -1.29
N LEU A 49 -9.39 1.31 -2.42
CA LEU A 49 -8.88 2.64 -2.72
C LEU A 49 -9.77 3.39 -3.71
N SER A 50 -10.89 2.81 -4.13
CA SER A 50 -11.82 3.41 -5.09
C SER A 50 -12.27 4.81 -4.64
N SER A 51 -12.41 5.04 -3.34
CA SER A 51 -12.75 6.37 -2.76
C SER A 51 -11.66 7.44 -2.93
N TYR A 52 -10.43 7.02 -3.24
CA TYR A 52 -9.25 7.86 -3.39
C TYR A 52 -8.76 7.93 -4.83
N GLU A 53 -9.49 7.37 -5.79
CA GLU A 53 -9.11 7.35 -7.20
C GLU A 53 -8.84 8.78 -7.74
N GLY A 54 -7.72 8.93 -8.46
CA GLY A 54 -7.20 10.20 -8.95
C GLY A 54 -6.59 11.10 -7.88
N LYS A 55 -6.57 10.68 -6.61
CA LYS A 55 -5.96 11.46 -5.51
C LYS A 55 -4.60 10.90 -5.13
N THR A 56 -3.72 11.82 -4.75
CA THR A 56 -2.46 11.45 -4.10
C THR A 56 -2.73 11.24 -2.61
N ILE A 57 -2.42 10.06 -2.11
CA ILE A 57 -2.55 9.70 -0.70
C ILE A 57 -1.20 9.30 -0.12
N THR A 58 -1.06 9.48 1.19
CA THR A 58 0.08 8.96 1.94
C THR A 58 -0.37 7.77 2.76
N VAL A 59 0.40 6.70 2.72
CA VAL A 59 0.09 5.45 3.42
C VAL A 59 1.28 5.09 4.29
N SER A 60 1.05 4.84 5.57
CA SER A 60 2.05 4.26 6.46
C SER A 60 1.85 2.75 6.59
N GLY A 61 2.94 1.98 6.69
CA GLY A 61 2.84 0.54 6.88
C GLY A 61 4.17 -0.17 6.78
N LYS A 62 4.11 -1.50 6.65
CA LYS A 62 5.28 -2.36 6.43
C LYS A 62 5.23 -2.92 5.01
N GLU A 63 6.17 -2.49 4.17
CA GLU A 63 6.37 -3.04 2.83
C GLU A 63 7.05 -4.42 2.94
N ASP A 64 6.45 -5.39 2.28
CA ASP A 64 6.97 -6.75 2.13
C ASP A 64 6.61 -7.23 0.71
N GLY A 65 7.62 -7.32 -0.15
CA GLY A 65 7.43 -7.53 -1.59
C GLY A 65 6.60 -6.42 -2.23
N CYS A 66 5.45 -6.79 -2.80
CA CYS A 66 4.52 -5.87 -3.47
C CYS A 66 3.31 -5.49 -2.61
N TRP A 67 3.40 -5.72 -1.31
CA TRP A 67 2.32 -5.51 -0.36
C TRP A 67 2.75 -4.58 0.77
N ILE A 68 1.84 -3.71 1.17
CA ILE A 68 1.96 -2.91 2.40
C ILE A 68 1.00 -3.51 3.43
N PHE A 69 1.57 -4.14 4.44
CA PHE A 69 0.85 -4.71 5.59
C PHE A 69 0.63 -3.66 6.67
N SER A 70 -0.46 -3.81 7.41
CA SER A 70 -0.93 -2.82 8.39
C SER A 70 -0.95 -1.41 7.80
N ALA A 71 -1.40 -1.32 6.55
CA ALA A 71 -1.48 -0.07 5.81
C ALA A 71 -2.50 0.87 6.45
N ASN A 72 -2.09 2.11 6.71
CA ASN A 72 -2.95 3.16 7.22
C ASN A 72 -2.83 4.42 6.36
N ILE A 73 -3.94 4.93 5.87
CA ILE A 73 -4.00 6.15 5.05
C ILE A 73 -3.96 7.36 5.99
N ILE A 74 -3.10 8.33 5.69
CA ILE A 74 -2.89 9.58 6.43
C ILE A 74 -3.31 10.77 5.57
#